data_AF-A0A133SKL0-F1
#
_entry.id   AF-A0A133SKL0-F1
#
_cell.length_a   1.000
_cell.length_b   1.000
_cell.length_c   1.000
_cell.angle_alpha   90.00
_cell.angle_beta   90.00
_cell.angle_gamma   90.00
#
_symmetry.space_group_name_H-M   'P 1'
#
loop_
_entity.id
_entity.type
_entity.pdbx_description
1 polymer ?
#
loop_
_entity_poly.entity_id
_entity_poly.type
_entity_poly.pdbx_seq_one_letter_code
_entity_poly.pdbx_strand_id
1 'polypeptide(L)'
;MYIKGDLFMFNPMINVNGDMATGHWYLFGCFRARGGKDMILSGEYFDTYMKVAGVWKYKKLIFKARVWVPREEGWQDALINMPFEIGNEA
;
A
#
# COMPACT_ATOMS: atom_id res chain seq x y z
N MET A 1 9.35 3.59 -6.32
CA MET A 1 8.73 4.66 -5.52
C MET A 1 9.50 4.77 -4.20
N TYR A 2 10.26 5.84 -3.98
CA TYR A 2 10.95 6.08 -2.71
C TYR A 2 10.13 7.07 -1.89
N ILE A 3 9.69 6.63 -0.72
CA ILE A 3 8.87 7.40 0.22
C ILE A 3 9.75 7.67 1.44
N LYS A 4 9.90 8.95 1.81
CA LYS A 4 10.55 9.33 3.07
C LYS A 4 9.46 9.79 4.04
N GLY A 5 9.20 8.97 5.06
CA GLY A 5 8.16 9.21 6.05
C GLY A 5 7.67 7.89 6.64
N ASP A 6 6.79 8.01 7.64
CA ASP A 6 6.25 6.85 8.33
C ASP A 6 5.04 6.31 7.59
N LEU A 7 5.13 5.02 7.24
CA LEU A 7 4.03 4.23 6.72
C LEU A 7 3.61 3.28 7.83
N PHE A 8 2.36 3.39 8.27
CA PHE A 8 1.82 2.56 9.32
C PHE A 8 0.92 1.49 8.74
N MET A 9 1.16 0.25 9.17
CA MET A 9 0.39 -0.92 8.79
C MET A 9 -0.47 -1.37 9.98
N PHE A 10 -1.76 -1.56 9.74
CA PHE A 10 -2.73 -1.86 10.78
C PHE A 10 -3.59 -3.07 10.42
N ASN A 11 -4.23 -3.59 11.48
CA ASN A 11 -5.25 -4.63 11.44
C ASN A 11 -4.87 -5.82 10.56
N PRO A 12 -3.74 -6.50 10.86
CA PRO A 12 -3.30 -7.64 10.08
C PRO A 12 -4.31 -8.77 10.18
N MET A 13 -4.85 -9.19 9.04
CA MET A 13 -5.64 -10.41 8.91
C MET A 13 -4.84 -11.42 8.11
N ILE A 14 -4.28 -12.40 8.80
CA ILE A 14 -3.37 -13.38 8.22
C ILE A 14 -3.99 -14.77 8.31
N ASN A 15 -4.07 -15.47 7.18
CA ASN A 15 -4.50 -16.86 7.11
C ASN A 15 -3.35 -17.69 6.54
N VAL A 16 -2.90 -18.70 7.30
CA VAL A 16 -1.78 -19.58 6.94
C VAL A 16 -2.34 -20.98 6.64
N ASN A 17 -1.98 -21.51 5.47
CA ASN A 17 -2.30 -22.87 5.02
C ASN A 17 -1.03 -23.56 4.49
N GLY A 18 -0.38 -24.35 5.36
CA GLY A 18 0.88 -25.01 5.05
C GLY A 18 1.99 -24.01 4.71
N ASP A 19 2.52 -24.12 3.49
CA ASP A 19 3.56 -23.23 2.97
C ASP A 19 3.01 -22.04 2.16
N MET A 20 1.69 -21.79 2.25
CA MET A 20 1.03 -20.64 1.65
C MET A 20 0.36 -19.79 2.73
N ALA A 21 0.28 -18.48 2.51
CA ALA A 21 -0.53 -17.60 3.36
C ALA A 21 -1.14 -16.45 2.55
N THR A 22 -2.23 -15.89 3.06
CA THR A 22 -2.79 -14.61 2.60
C THR A 22 -2.71 -13.58 3.73
N GLY A 23 -2.47 -12.33 3.37
CA GLY A 23 -2.49 -11.21 4.31
C GLY A 23 -3.34 -10.07 3.78
N HIS A 24 -4.18 -9.50 4.65
CA HIS A 24 -4.86 -8.24 4.39
C HIS A 24 -4.42 -7.22 5.43
N TRP A 25 -3.99 -6.06 4.95
CA TRP A 25 -3.41 -4.99 5.76
C TRP A 25 -4.03 -3.65 5.40
N TYR A 26 -4.21 -2.80 6.39
CA TYR A 26 -4.60 -1.41 6.17
C TYR A 26 -3.36 -0.51 6.27
N LEU A 27 -3.17 0.35 5.27
CA LEU A 27 -2.11 1.33 5.22
C LEU A 27 -2.65 2.71 5.55
N PHE A 28 -1.92 3.44 6.39
CA PHE A 28 -2.02 4.89 6.46
C PHE A 28 -0.61 5.47 6.52
N GLY A 29 -0.35 6.52 5.75
CA GLY A 29 0.96 7.15 5.72
C GLY A 29 0.88 8.63 5.40
N CYS A 30 1.66 9.42 6.15
CA CYS A 30 1.96 10.82 5.86
C CYS A 30 3.43 10.88 5.45
N PHE A 31 3.72 11.34 4.24
CA PHE A 31 5.09 11.30 3.73
C PHE A 31 5.38 12.38 2.71
N ARG A 32 6.67 12.70 2.56
CA ARG A 32 7.14 13.57 1.48
C ARG A 32 7.30 12.73 0.21
N ALA A 33 6.48 12.98 -0.80
CA ALA A 33 6.65 12.38 -2.11
C ALA A 33 7.85 12.96 -2.86
N ARG A 34 8.35 12.20 -3.84
CA ARG A 34 9.35 12.70 -4.80
C ARG A 34 8.78 13.92 -5.52
N GLY A 35 9.51 15.03 -5.52
CA GLY A 35 9.02 16.33 -6.01
C GLY A 35 8.64 17.32 -4.90
N GLY A 36 8.76 16.93 -3.64
CA GLY A 36 8.65 17.89 -2.53
C GLY A 36 7.22 18.17 -2.07
N LYS A 37 6.24 17.36 -2.43
CA LYS A 37 4.89 17.49 -1.87
C LYS A 37 4.70 16.58 -0.66
N ASP A 38 4.15 17.11 0.42
CA ASP A 38 3.67 16.31 1.53
C ASP A 38 2.34 15.68 1.13
N MET A 39 2.26 14.36 1.22
CA MET A 39 1.14 13.55 0.77
C MET A 39 0.56 12.77 1.93
N ILE A 40 -0.72 12.42 1.79
CA ILE A 40 -1.35 11.42 2.61
C ILE A 40 -1.87 10.27 1.75
N LEU A 41 -1.56 9.06 2.18
CA LEU A 41 -1.96 7.82 1.56
C LEU A 41 -2.75 6.98 2.56
N SER A 42 -3.87 6.44 2.10
CA SER A 42 -4.56 5.37 2.77
C SER A 42 -4.94 4.31 1.76
N GLY A 43 -4.88 3.05 2.16
CA GLY A 43 -5.20 1.94 1.27
C GLY A 43 -5.15 0.60 1.94
N GLU A 44 -5.28 -0.44 1.13
CA GLU A 44 -5.33 -1.82 1.58
C GLU A 44 -4.33 -2.66 0.77
N TYR A 45 -3.58 -3.53 1.45
CA TYR A 45 -2.78 -4.57 0.80
C TYR A 45 -3.52 -5.90 0.84
N PHE A 46 -3.58 -6.59 -0.30
CA PHE A 46 -4.07 -7.96 -0.44
C PHE A 46 -2.92 -8.84 -0.93
N ASP A 47 -2.22 -9.44 0.01
CA ASP A 47 -0.96 -10.14 -0.23
C ASP A 47 -1.14 -11.64 -0.24
N THR A 48 -0.29 -12.31 -1.02
CA THR A 48 -0.08 -13.75 -0.90
C THR A 48 1.40 -14.03 -0.62
N TYR A 49 1.64 -15.01 0.23
CA TYR A 49 2.97 -15.41 0.68
C TYR A 49 3.20 -16.88 0.38
N MET A 50 4.47 -17.24 0.19
CA MET A 50 4.91 -18.62 0.06
C MET A 50 6.14 -18.85 0.93
N LYS A 51 6.18 -19.96 1.66
CA LYS A 51 7.36 -20.39 2.40
C LYS A 51 8.28 -21.16 1.46
N VAL A 52 9.51 -20.68 1.31
CA VAL A 52 10.53 -21.31 0.46
C VAL A 52 11.74 -21.60 1.34
N ALA A 53 12.11 -22.88 1.45
CA ALA A 53 13.20 -23.34 2.31
C ALA A 53 13.08 -22.82 3.76
N GLY A 54 11.88 -22.89 4.33
CA GLY A 54 11.61 -22.45 5.70
C GLY A 54 11.38 -20.94 5.89
N VAL A 55 11.56 -20.11 4.84
CA VAL A 55 11.44 -18.65 4.93
C VAL A 55 10.21 -18.14 4.17
N TRP A 56 9.36 -17.35 4.83
CA TRP A 56 8.23 -16.68 4.19
C TRP A 56 8.70 -15.60 3.22
N LYS A 57 8.12 -15.60 2.02
CA LYS A 57 8.38 -14.61 0.97
C LYS A 57 7.08 -14.07 0.40
N TYR A 58 7.10 -12.85 -0.10
CA TYR A 58 6.02 -12.32 -0.91
C TYR A 58 5.92 -13.10 -2.23
N LYS A 59 4.75 -13.66 -2.51
CA LYS A 59 4.41 -14.26 -3.80
C LYS A 59 3.67 -13.26 -4.68
N LYS A 60 2.78 -12.45 -4.10
CA LYS A 60 2.05 -11.38 -4.78
C LYS A 60 1.72 -10.27 -3.78
N LEU A 61 1.89 -9.02 -4.21
CA LEU A 61 1.50 -7.81 -3.50
C LEU A 61 0.44 -7.10 -4.34
N ILE A 62 -0.72 -6.80 -3.76
CA ILE A 62 -1.75 -5.99 -4.44
C ILE A 62 -2.09 -4.83 -3.51
N PHE A 63 -1.76 -3.61 -3.92
CA PHE A 63 -2.16 -2.42 -3.20
C PHE A 63 -3.38 -1.77 -3.86
N LYS A 64 -4.40 -1.48 -3.06
CA LYS A 64 -5.57 -0.69 -3.48
C LYS A 64 -5.56 0.62 -2.70
N ALA A 65 -5.21 1.71 -3.39
CA ALA A 65 -5.30 3.04 -2.82
C ALA A 65 -6.78 3.40 -2.59
N ARG A 66 -7.07 3.96 -1.41
CA ARG A 66 -8.35 4.57 -1.05
C ARG A 66 -8.24 6.09 -1.07
N VAL A 67 -7.08 6.61 -0.67
CA VAL A 67 -6.78 8.02 -0.71
C VAL A 67 -5.34 8.23 -1.14
N TRP A 68 -5.12 9.22 -2.01
CA TRP A 68 -3.83 9.72 -2.43
C TRP A 68 -3.95 11.22 -2.73
N VAL A 69 -3.59 12.07 -1.77
CA VAL A 69 -3.79 13.53 -1.90
C VAL A 69 -2.66 14.33 -1.25
N PRO A 70 -2.39 15.57 -1.71
CA PRO A 70 -1.57 16.52 -0.99
C PRO A 70 -2.16 16.81 0.39
N ARG A 71 -1.30 16.88 1.41
CA ARG A 71 -1.73 17.11 2.81
C ARG A 71 -2.50 18.42 2.98
N GLU A 72 -2.11 19.47 2.25
CA GLU A 72 -2.70 20.82 2.36
C GLU A 72 -4.08 20.92 1.71
N GLU A 73 -4.34 20.15 0.66
CA GLU A 73 -5.62 20.12 -0.07
C GLU A 73 -6.70 19.35 0.71
N GLY A 74 -6.27 18.50 1.65
CA GLY A 74 -7.16 17.68 2.46
C GLY A 74 -7.83 16.55 1.66
N TRP A 75 -8.85 15.95 2.26
CA TRP A 75 -9.47 14.71 1.77
C TRP A 75 -10.89 14.92 1.25
N GLN A 76 -11.43 16.13 1.43
CA GLN A 76 -12.84 16.45 1.22
C GLN A 76 -13.30 16.23 -0.23
N ASP A 77 -12.43 16.49 -1.21
CA ASP A 77 -12.73 16.30 -2.63
C ASP A 77 -12.14 14.98 -3.19
N ALA A 78 -11.55 14.15 -2.31
CA ALA A 78 -10.88 12.91 -2.67
C ALA A 78 -11.84 11.72 -2.75
N LEU A 79 -12.93 11.83 -3.52
CA LEU A 79 -13.71 10.66 -3.92
C LEU A 79 -13.09 10.07 -5.18
N ILE A 80 -12.19 9.10 -4.99
CA ILE A 80 -11.48 8.46 -6.11
C ILE A 80 -12.41 7.49 -6.85
N ASN A 81 -13.00 7.99 -7.94
CA ASN A 81 -13.09 7.27 -9.21
C ASN A 81 -11.79 7.57 -10.00
N MET A 82 -10.64 6.99 -9.63
CA MET A 82 -9.48 6.97 -10.52
C MET A 82 -9.29 5.56 -11.09
N PRO A 83 -9.43 5.37 -12.42
CA PRO A 83 -8.80 4.24 -13.07
C PRO A 83 -7.28 4.38 -12.92
N PHE A 84 -6.65 3.30 -12.48
CA PHE A 84 -5.21 3.24 -12.20
C PHE A 84 -4.44 3.29 -13.55
N GLU A 85 -3.87 4.43 -13.94
CA GLU A 85 -2.84 4.44 -14.99
C GLU A 85 -1.47 4.20 -14.35
N ILE A 86 -0.92 3.01 -14.59
CA ILE A 86 0.48 2.72 -14.33
C ILE A 86 1.28 3.46 -15.41
N GLY A 87 1.77 4.64 -15.07
CA GLY A 87 2.77 5.34 -15.87
C GLY A 87 4.00 4.45 -16.00
N ASN A 88 4.20 3.90 -17.19
CA ASN A 88 5.36 3.13 -17.58
C ASN A 88 6.40 4.14 -18.09
N GLU A 89 7.21 4.69 -17.21
CA GLU A 89 8.39 5.46 -17.61
C GLU A 89 9.62 4.56 -17.53
N ALA A 90 10.24 4.40 -18.70
CA ALA A 90 11.44 3.62 -19.01
C ALA A 90 12.70 4.17 -18.33
#